data_AF-A0A4R7ZP61-F1
#
_entry.id   AF-A0A4R7ZP61-F1
#
_cell.length_a   1.000
_cell.length_b   1.000
_cell.length_c   1.000
_cell.angle_alpha   90.00
_cell.angle_beta   90.00
_cell.angle_gamma   90.00
#
_symmetry.space_group_name_H-M   'P 1'
#
loop_
_entity.id
_entity.type
_entity.pdbx_description
1 polymer ?
#
loop_
_entity_poly.entity_id
_entity_poly.type
_entity_poly.pdbx_seq_one_letter_code
_entity_poly.pdbx_strand_id
1 'polypeptide(L)' 'MNHPSHPVQTSAMPRATCALCGQQAESEDVPLTWMTSIEDGRKLLYCDRCARDNVRSIEGKLDSVYW' A
#
# COMPACT_ATOMS: atom_id res chain seq x y z
N MET A 1 -18.83 -30.68 -28.79
CA MET A 1 -18.52 -30.23 -27.42
C MET A 1 -18.41 -28.72 -27.43
N ASN A 2 -19.48 -28.02 -27.03
CA ASN A 2 -19.47 -26.56 -26.89
C ASN A 2 -18.83 -26.21 -25.54
N HIS A 3 -17.70 -25.49 -25.57
CA HIS A 3 -17.17 -24.83 -24.37
C HIS A 3 -17.86 -23.47 -24.24
N PRO A 4 -18.55 -23.17 -23.11
CA PRO A 4 -19.05 -21.83 -22.88
C PRO A 4 -17.88 -20.89 -22.59
N SER A 5 -17.70 -19.87 -23.42
CA SER A 5 -16.78 -18.77 -23.17
C SER A 5 -17.36 -17.88 -22.07
N HIS A 6 -16.80 -17.94 -20.87
CA HIS A 6 -17.16 -17.01 -19.79
C HIS A 6 -16.56 -15.63 -20.10
N PRO A 7 -17.34 -14.53 -20.03
CA PRO A 7 -16.78 -13.19 -20.13
C PRO A 7 -15.89 -12.93 -18.90
N VAL A 8 -14.64 -12.51 -19.14
CA VAL A 8 -13.76 -12.04 -18.06
C VAL A 8 -14.33 -10.70 -17.57
N GLN A 9 -14.95 -10.72 -16.40
CA GLN A 9 -15.41 -9.50 -15.75
C GLN A 9 -14.20 -8.89 -15.06
N THR A 10 -13.53 -7.94 -15.72
CA THR A 10 -12.49 -7.12 -15.09
C THR A 10 -13.17 -6.22 -14.06
N SER A 11 -13.29 -6.69 -12.82
CA SER A 11 -13.61 -5.81 -11.71
C SER A 11 -12.45 -4.84 -11.56
N ALA A 12 -12.70 -3.56 -11.85
CA ALA A 12 -11.73 -2.50 -11.57
C ALA A 12 -11.38 -2.56 -10.08
N MET A 13 -10.14 -2.93 -9.77
CA MET A 13 -9.71 -3.05 -8.39
C MET A 13 -9.60 -1.63 -7.82
N PRO A 14 -10.09 -1.40 -6.59
CA PRO A 14 -9.98 -0.07 -5.98
C PRO A 14 -8.50 0.32 -5.90
N ARG A 15 -8.17 1.49 -6.47
CA ARG A 15 -6.81 2.03 -6.45
C ARG A 15 -6.34 2.22 -5.02
N ALA A 16 -5.12 1.77 -4.74
CA ALA A 16 -4.52 1.98 -3.43
C ALA A 16 -4.48 3.47 -3.08
N THR A 17 -4.75 3.77 -1.82
CA THR A 17 -4.81 5.14 -1.30
C THR A 17 -3.87 5.27 -0.10
N CYS A 18 -3.07 6.33 -0.08
CA CYS A 18 -2.17 6.63 1.02
C CYS A 18 -2.96 6.94 2.29
N ALA A 19 -2.71 6.20 3.37
CA ALA A 19 -3.41 6.38 4.64
C ALA A 19 -3.11 7.73 5.32
N LEU A 20 -1.99 8.38 4.96
CA LEU A 20 -1.60 9.67 5.54
C LEU A 20 -2.12 10.87 4.75
N CYS A 21 -1.86 10.92 3.44
CA CYS A 21 -2.18 12.09 2.61
C CYS A 21 -3.34 11.90 1.64
N GLY A 22 -3.89 10.69 1.52
CA GLY A 22 -4.99 10.39 0.59
C GLY A 22 -4.59 10.29 -0.88
N GLN A 23 -3.29 10.40 -1.23
CA GLN A 23 -2.83 10.21 -2.61
C GLN A 23 -3.25 8.82 -3.11
N GLN A 24 -3.81 8.75 -4.32
CA GLN A 24 -4.16 7.49 -4.96
C GLN A 24 -3.02 7.02 -5.86
N ALA A 25 -2.84 5.70 -5.96
CA ALA A 25 -1.95 5.11 -6.95
C ALA A 25 -2.45 5.41 -8.36
N GLU A 26 -1.52 5.60 -9.30
CA GLU A 26 -1.85 5.87 -10.70
C GLU A 26 -2.41 4.62 -11.41
N SER A 27 -1.87 3.46 -11.04
CA SER A 27 -2.31 2.13 -11.48
C SER A 27 -3.28 1.48 -10.50
N GLU A 28 -3.96 0.43 -10.97
CA GLU A 28 -4.74 -0.46 -10.11
C GLU A 28 -3.83 -1.25 -9.15
N ASP A 29 -2.61 -1.58 -9.59
CA ASP A 29 -1.58 -2.17 -8.75
C ASP A 29 -0.94 -1.15 -7.80
N VAL A 30 -0.56 -1.61 -6.60
CA VAL A 30 0.20 -0.80 -5.64
C VAL A 30 1.63 -0.61 -6.16
N PRO A 31 2.13 0.63 -6.32
CA PRO A 31 3.49 0.85 -6.75
C PRO A 31 4.49 0.24 -5.75
N LEU A 32 5.53 -0.43 -6.25
CA LEU A 32 6.58 -1.05 -5.41
C LEU A 32 7.34 -0.03 -4.55
N THR A 33 7.28 1.25 -4.91
CA THR A 33 7.87 2.35 -4.16
C THR A 33 7.07 2.74 -2.91
N TRP A 34 5.84 2.26 -2.77
CA TRP A 34 5.00 2.51 -1.61
C TRP A 34 5.31 1.54 -0.48
N MET A 35 5.17 2.02 0.75
CA MET A 35 5.40 1.21 1.93
C MET A 35 4.08 0.61 2.43
N THR A 36 4.13 -0.65 2.88
CA THR A 36 3.03 -1.28 3.60
C THR A 36 3.35 -1.30 5.09
N SER A 37 2.40 -0.90 5.91
CA SER A 37 2.42 -1.04 7.37
C SER A 37 1.24 -1.89 7.82
N ILE A 38 1.40 -2.57 8.95
CA ILE A 38 0.30 -3.23 9.65
C ILE A 38 0.13 -2.53 11.00
N GLU A 39 -1.01 -1.88 11.20
CA GLU A 39 -1.34 -1.13 12.42
C GLU A 39 -2.70 -1.62 12.93
N ASP A 40 -2.77 -2.03 14.20
CA ASP A 40 -3.96 -2.65 14.80
C ASP A 40 -4.56 -3.78 13.93
N GLY A 41 -3.70 -4.55 13.27
CA GLY A 41 -4.09 -5.63 12.35
C GLY A 41 -4.60 -5.18 10.98
N ARG A 42 -4.62 -3.87 10.69
CA ARG A 42 -5.03 -3.31 9.41
C ARG A 42 -3.84 -3.02 8.53
N LYS A 43 -3.94 -3.41 7.26
CA LYS A 43 -2.97 -3.04 6.23
C LYS A 43 -3.15 -1.58 5.83
N LEU A 44 -2.15 -0.76 6.12
CA LEU A 44 -2.06 0.62 5.66
C LEU A 44 -1.00 0.73 4.56
N LEU A 45 -1.27 1.59 3.59
CA LEU A 45 -0.35 1.89 2.50
C LEU A 45 0.07 3.35 2.60
N TYR A 46 1.36 3.62 2.40
CA TYR A 46 1.91 4.97 2.42
C TYR A 46 2.66 5.23 1.11
N CYS A 47 2.38 6.38 0.48
CA CYS A 47 3.11 6.78 -0.71
C CYS A 47 4.59 7.03 -0.40
N ASP A 48 5.42 6.95 -1.43
CA ASP A 48 6.87 7.06 -1.34
C ASP A 48 7.34 8.38 -0.68
N ARG A 49 6.61 9.49 -0.90
CA ARG A 49 6.86 10.76 -0.19
C ARG A 49 6.60 10.64 1.30
N CYS A 50 5.38 10.24 1.67
CA CYS A 50 4.98 10.12 3.08
C CYS A 50 5.82 9.07 3.83
N ALA A 51 6.19 7.97 3.20
CA ALA A 51 7.06 6.96 3.79
C ALA A 51 8.46 7.52 4.10
N ARG A 52 9.03 8.32 3.20
CA ARG A 52 10.35 8.93 3.39
C ARG A 52 10.33 10.06 4.42
N ASP A 53 9.32 10.93 4.37
CA ASP A 53 9.17 12.04 5.32
C ASP A 53 9.04 11.53 6.77
N ASN A 54 8.38 10.37 6.95
CA ASN A 54 8.15 9.77 8.26
C ASN A 54 9.19 8.71 8.66
N VAL A 55 10.26 8.50 7.87
CA VAL A 55 11.29 7.48 8.20
C VAL A 55 11.91 7.74 9.58
N ARG A 56 12.00 9.01 10.00
CA ARG A 56 12.50 9.39 11.33
C ARG A 56 11.57 9.01 12.49
N SER A 57 10.29 8.80 12.23
CA SER A 57 9.35 8.32 13.26
C SER A 57 9.53 6.82 13.56
N ILE A 58 10.19 6.07 12.68
CA ILE A 58 10.51 4.64 12.87
C ILE A 58 11.76 4.51 13.77
N GLU A 59 12.78 5.36 13.55
CA GLU A 59 14.00 5.36 14.36
C GLU A 59 13.74 5.70 15.84
N GLY A 60 12.77 6.57 16.14
CA GLY A 60 12.41 6.92 17.52
C GLY A 60 11.66 5.82 18.30
N LYS A 61 11.21 4.76 17.62
CA LYS A 61 10.56 3.58 18.24
C LYS A 61 11.50 2.38 18.37
N LEU A 62 12.68 2.42 17.75
CA LEU A 62 13.68 1.37 17.96
C LEU A 62 14.29 1.58 19.35
N ASP A 63 14.24 0.53 20.17
CA ASP A 63 14.89 0.59 21.47
C ASP A 63 16.38 0.87 21.25
N SER A 64 16.92 1.79 22.04
CA SER A 64 18.34 2.15 22.04
C SER A 64 19.27 0.98 22.40
N VAL A 65 18.73 -0.20 22.67
CA VAL A 65 19.49 -1.44 22.89
C VAL A 65 19.85 -2.13 21.56
N TYR A 66 19.25 -1.73 20.44
CA TYR A 66 19.49 -2.31 19.11
C TYR A 66 20.33 -1.43 18.16
N TRP A 67 21.01 -0.39 18.66
CA TRP A 67 22.07 0.30 17.92
C TRP A 67 23.43 -0.34 18.15
#